data_AF-A0A7X8V4T6-F1
#
_entry.id   AF-A0A7X8V4T6-F1
#
_cell.length_a   1.000
_cell.length_b   1.000
_cell.length_c   1.000
_cell.angle_alpha   90.00
_cell.angle_beta   90.00
_cell.angle_gamma   90.00
#
_symmetry.space_group_name_H-M   'P 1'
#
loop_
_entity.id
_entity.type
_entity.pdbx_description
1 polymer ?
#
loop_
_entity_poly.entity_id
_entity_poly.type
_entity_poly.pdbx_seq_one_letter_code
_entity_poly.pdbx_strand_id
1 'polypeptide(L)' 'MTSLWLGKAGIPAFLDAARYAFGGERMYPLLTGGNVLISLLVLVLATLVSSYYPARLASGLHPAAALRRR' A
#
# COMPACT_ATOMS: atom_id res chain seq x y z
N MET A 1 -7.62 -10.15 8.95
CA MET A 1 -7.61 -10.79 10.29
C MET A 1 -6.25 -11.33 10.73
N THR A 2 -5.27 -11.51 9.83
CA THR A 2 -3.95 -12.10 10.13
C THR A 2 -2.99 -11.19 10.91
N SER A 3 -3.09 -9.87 10.77
CA SER A 3 -2.12 -8.91 11.34
C SER A 3 -2.17 -8.79 12.87
N LEU A 4 -3.36 -8.84 13.48
CA LEU A 4 -3.52 -8.73 14.94
C LEU A 4 -2.97 -9.95 15.69
N TRP A 5 -3.06 -11.13 15.08
CA TRP A 5 -2.50 -12.36 15.64
C TRP A 5 -0.97 -12.37 15.56
N LEU A 6 -0.41 -11.86 14.47
CA LEU A 6 1.03 -11.76 14.26
C LEU A 6 1.71 -10.81 15.26
N GLY A 7 1.01 -9.75 15.69
CA GLY A 7 1.48 -8.88 16.77
C GLY A 7 1.58 -9.56 18.15
N LYS A 8 0.90 -10.71 18.36
CA LYS A 8 0.98 -11.50 19.61
C LYS A 8 1.84 -12.75 19.49
N ALA A 9 1.73 -13.48 18.37
CA ALA A 9 2.48 -14.70 18.12
C ALA A 9 3.95 -14.42 17.75
N GLY A 10 4.18 -13.31 17.06
CA GLY A 10 5.47 -12.95 16.47
C GLY A 10 5.83 -13.85 15.29
N ILE A 11 6.78 -13.38 14.48
CA ILE A 11 7.38 -14.15 13.39
C ILE A 11 8.72 -14.68 13.92
N PRO A 12 8.88 -16.01 14.10
CA PRO A 12 10.12 -16.58 14.61
C PRO A 12 11.25 -16.46 13.58
N ALA A 13 12.45 -16.13 14.06
CA ALA A 13 13.66 -16.13 13.28
C ALA A 13 14.21 -17.55 13.15
N PHE A 14 13.83 -18.25 12.07
CA PHE A 14 14.32 -19.61 11.78
C PHE A 14 15.80 -19.65 11.38
N LEU A 15 16.33 -18.55 10.84
CA LEU A 15 17.70 -18.42 10.37
C LEU A 15 18.45 -17.43 11.25
N ASP A 16 19.74 -17.66 11.50
CA ASP A 16 20.55 -16.76 12.32
C ASP A 16 20.64 -15.34 11.71
N ALA A 17 20.68 -15.23 10.39
CA ALA A 17 20.62 -13.93 9.71
C ALA A 17 19.34 -13.13 10.07
N ALA A 18 18.20 -13.82 10.23
CA ALA A 18 16.95 -13.18 10.61
C ALA A 18 16.97 -12.71 12.08
N ARG A 19 17.73 -13.40 12.97
CA ARG A 19 17.88 -12.97 14.37
C ARG A 19 18.58 -11.61 14.47
N TYR A 20 19.60 -11.40 13.65
CA TYR A 20 20.28 -10.10 13.56
C TYR A 20 19.35 -9.01 13.00
N ALA A 21 18.59 -9.30 11.94
CA ALA A 21 17.67 -8.34 11.33
C ALA A 21 16.47 -7.99 12.24
N PHE A 22 15.97 -8.94 13.02
CA PHE A 22 14.84 -8.74 13.92
C PHE A 22 15.24 -8.20 15.30
N GLY A 23 16.54 -8.23 15.63
CA GLY A 23 17.04 -7.83 16.95
C GLY A 23 16.67 -8.81 18.07
N GLY A 24 16.34 -10.06 17.72
CA GLY A 24 15.92 -11.09 18.68
C GLY A 24 15.36 -12.35 18.00
N GLU A 25 14.86 -13.30 18.81
CA GLU A 25 14.33 -14.58 18.31
C GLU A 25 12.99 -14.45 17.58
N ARG A 26 12.26 -13.35 17.80
CA ARG A 26 10.93 -13.11 17.23
C ARG A 26 10.73 -11.65 16.83
N MET A 27 10.14 -11.42 15.66
CA MET A 27 9.68 -10.10 15.20
C MET A 27 8.19 -9.91 15.49
N TYR A 28 7.82 -8.80 16.12
CA TYR A 28 6.42 -8.46 16.40
C TYR A 28 6.00 -7.25 15.55
N PRO A 29 5.26 -7.46 14.45
CA PRO A 29 4.78 -6.36 13.64
C PRO A 29 3.73 -5.55 14.42
N LEU A 30 4.03 -4.28 14.66
CA LEU A 30 3.15 -3.33 15.34
C LEU A 30 2.28 -2.61 14.30
N LEU A 31 1.01 -3.01 14.19
CA LEU A 31 0.01 -2.20 13.51
C LEU A 31 -0.56 -1.19 14.50
N THR A 32 -0.14 0.06 14.36
CA THR A 32 -0.77 1.19 15.05
C THR A 32 -1.89 1.77 14.18
N GLY A 33 -2.92 2.36 14.80
CA GLY A 33 -3.99 3.04 14.06
C GLY A 33 -3.46 4.18 13.17
N GLY A 34 -2.37 4.85 13.60
CA GLY A 34 -1.68 5.86 12.81
C GLY A 34 -1.10 5.31 11.51
N ASN A 35 -0.42 4.15 11.55
CA ASN A 35 0.14 3.53 10.35
C ASN A 35 -0.96 3.17 9.34
N VAL A 36 -2.09 2.64 9.81
CA VAL A 36 -3.24 2.30 8.95
C VAL A 36 -3.80 3.54 8.27
N LEU A 37 -4.00 4.64 9.02
CA LEU A 37 -4.53 5.88 8.47
C LEU A 37 -3.57 6.49 7.44
N ILE A 38 -2.27 6.52 7.72
CA ILE A 38 -1.26 7.03 6.79
C ILE A 38 -1.23 6.19 5.51
N SER A 39 -1.22 4.85 5.62
CA SER A 39 -1.25 3.97 4.46
C SER A 39 -2.51 4.19 3.60
N LEU A 40 -3.67 4.38 4.22
CA LEU A 40 -4.91 4.70 3.52
C LEU A 40 -4.81 6.04 2.78
N LEU A 41 -4.32 7.09 3.44
CA LEU A 41 -4.15 8.40 2.84
C LEU A 41 -3.19 8.37 1.64
N VAL A 42 -2.06 7.69 1.80
CA VAL A 42 -1.07 7.52 0.71
C VAL A 42 -1.69 6.78 -0.47
N LEU A 43 -2.43 5.70 -0.23
CA LEU A 43 -3.13 4.96 -1.28
C LEU A 43 -4.11 5.86 -2.02
N VAL A 44 -4.98 6.58 -1.30
CA VAL A 44 -5.98 7.48 -1.89
C VAL A 44 -5.29 8.56 -2.73
N LEU A 45 -4.25 9.21 -2.20
CA LEU A 45 -3.51 10.24 -2.92
C LEU A 45 -2.83 9.68 -4.18
N ALA A 46 -2.19 8.52 -4.08
CA ALA A 46 -1.55 7.87 -5.22
C ALA A 46 -2.57 7.52 -6.31
N THR A 47 -3.72 6.94 -5.93
CA THR A 47 -4.80 6.62 -6.86
C THR A 47 -5.37 7.88 -7.49
N LEU A 48 -5.58 8.94 -6.71
CA LEU A 48 -6.09 10.22 -7.20
C LEU A 48 -5.16 10.81 -8.25
N VAL A 49 -3.86 10.92 -7.96
CA VAL A 49 -2.87 11.47 -8.91
C VAL A 49 -2.79 10.61 -10.17
N SER A 50 -2.72 9.29 -10.00
CA SER A 50 -2.62 8.33 -11.11
C SER A 50 -3.85 8.35 -12.02
N SER A 51 -5.04 8.53 -11.46
CA SER A 51 -6.31 8.53 -12.22
C SER A 51 -6.66 9.91 -12.78
N TYR A 52 -6.30 10.97 -12.06
CA TYR A 52 -6.64 12.34 -12.43
C TYR A 52 -5.87 12.80 -13.68
N TYR A 53 -4.59 12.45 -13.80
CA TYR A 53 -3.78 12.81 -14.96
C TYR A 53 -4.38 12.35 -16.30
N PRO A 54 -4.67 11.05 -16.51
CA PRO A 54 -5.30 10.59 -17.75
C PRO A 54 -6.73 11.09 -17.90
N ALA A 55 -7.50 11.21 -16.80
CA ALA A 55 -8.86 11.75 -16.86
C ALA A 55 -8.88 13.18 -17.39
N ARG A 56 -7.95 14.03 -16.93
CA ARG A 56 -7.83 15.41 -17.41
C ARG A 56 -7.44 15.49 -18.89
N LEU A 57 -6.54 14.63 -19.35
CA LEU A 57 -6.18 14.53 -20.76
C LEU A 57 -7.37 14.08 -21.63
N ALA A 58 -8.15 13.11 -21.16
CA ALA A 58 -9.32 12.61 -21.87
C ALA A 58 -10.43 13.68 -21.97
N SER A 59 -10.65 14.47 -20.92
CA SER A 59 -11.66 15.55 -20.91
C SER A 59 -11.40 16.65 -21.95
N GLY A 60 -10.17 16.80 -22.44
CA GLY A 60 -9.82 17.77 -23.48
C GLY A 60 -10.05 17.27 -24.91
N LEU A 61 -10.41 16.01 -25.11
CA LEU A 61 -10.62 15.45 -26.44
C LEU A 61 -11.98 15.87 -27.01
N HIS A 62 -12.00 16.31 -28.28
CA HIS A 62 -13.25 16.57 -28.99
C HIS A 62 -14.11 15.30 -29.04
N PRO A 63 -15.44 15.40 -28.81
CA PRO A 63 -16.33 14.24 -28.74
C PRO A 63 -16.25 13.34 -29.99
N ALA A 64 -16.18 13.96 -31.17
CA ALA A 64 -16.04 13.24 -32.44
C ALA A 64 -14.70 12.50 -32.58
N ALA A 65 -13.61 13.02 -32.00
CA ALA A 65 -12.30 12.36 -32.00
C ALA A 65 -12.22 11.26 -30.93
N ALA A 66 -12.89 11.45 -29.78
CA ALA A 66 -12.96 10.47 -28.71
C ALA A 66 -13.77 9.22 -29.11
N LEU A 67 -14.91 9.38 -29.80
CA LEU A 67 -15.72 8.27 -30.31
C LEU A 67 -15.10 7.55 -31.51
N ARG A 68 -14.18 8.21 -32.23
CA ARG A 68 -13.57 7.68 -33.46
C ARG A 68 -12.36 6.77 -33.21
N ARG A 69 -11.93 6.59 -31.95
CA ARG A 69 -10.90 5.60 -31.59
C ARG A 69 -11.46 4.19 -31.83
N ARG A 70 -11.12 3.63 -33.00
CA ARG A 70 -11.34 2.24 -33.40
C ARG A 70 -9.99 1.64 -33.79
#